data_AF-A0A8H5GUB9-F1
#
_entry.id   AF-A0A8H5GUB9-F1
#
_cell.length_a   1.000
_cell.length_b   1.000
_cell.length_c   1.000
_cell.angle_alpha   90.00
_cell.angle_beta   90.00
_cell.angle_gamma   90.00
#
_symmetry.space_group_name_H-M   'P 1'
#
loop_
_entity.id
_entity.type
_entity.pdbx_description
1 polymer ?
#
loop_
_entity_poly.entity_id
_entity_poly.type
_entity_poly.pdbx_seq_one_letter_code
_entity_poly.pdbx_strand_id
1 'polypeptide(L)'
;MALQPSLRALVIAGDISSPHTLDIFLDYVCPFSAKMSLAIDSVLRPLLGKGGKYEGKVKVIFRPQVQPWHATSTFVHEAGLAVIRVSPQHFWPFSLALFKNQGDYFDQPSLTRTPLEIRGNLAKLAGDVIGDSNLVNFSSLLEHKGSPNGGNGVTDDLKYTSPFA
;
A
#
# COMPACT_ATOMS: atom_id res chain seq x y z
N MET A 1 -1.74 -15.96 -6.83
CA MET A 1 -2.46 -16.51 -5.64
C MET A 1 -3.76 -15.74 -5.43
N ALA A 2 -4.86 -16.37 -5.03
CA ALA A 2 -6.09 -15.65 -4.71
C ALA A 2 -5.87 -14.71 -3.50
N LEU A 3 -6.43 -13.51 -3.54
CA LEU A 3 -6.44 -12.58 -2.40
C LEU A 3 -7.54 -12.97 -1.42
N GLN A 4 -7.33 -12.74 -0.13
CA GLN A 4 -8.43 -12.77 0.83
C GLN A 4 -9.47 -11.69 0.48
N PRO A 5 -10.77 -11.90 0.77
CA PRO A 5 -11.81 -10.91 0.49
C PRO A 5 -11.52 -9.52 1.10
N SER A 6 -10.92 -9.48 2.30
CA SER A 6 -10.49 -8.25 2.99
C SER A 6 -9.42 -7.46 2.24
N LEU A 7 -8.65 -8.11 1.37
CA LEU A 7 -7.52 -7.52 0.64
C LEU A 7 -7.84 -7.29 -0.84
N ARG A 8 -9.12 -7.35 -1.21
CA ARG A 8 -9.58 -7.14 -2.59
C ARG A 8 -9.15 -5.81 -3.19
N ALA A 9 -8.95 -4.78 -2.37
CA ALA A 9 -8.46 -3.47 -2.79
C ALA A 9 -7.05 -3.51 -3.40
N LEU A 10 -6.28 -4.58 -3.16
CA LEU A 10 -4.99 -4.81 -3.83
C LEU A 10 -5.14 -5.09 -5.34
N VAL A 11 -6.35 -5.33 -5.86
CA VAL A 11 -6.62 -5.30 -7.30
C VAL A 11 -6.70 -3.83 -7.74
N ILE A 12 -5.60 -3.30 -8.28
CA ILE A 12 -5.44 -1.87 -8.57
C ILE A 12 -5.81 -1.47 -10.01
N ALA A 13 -5.95 -2.45 -10.91
CA ALA A 13 -6.35 -2.23 -12.30
C ALA A 13 -7.06 -3.46 -12.89
N GLY A 14 -7.96 -3.22 -13.83
CA GLY A 14 -8.76 -4.25 -14.50
C GLY A 14 -9.92 -4.79 -13.65
N ASP A 15 -10.83 -5.52 -14.29
CA ASP A 15 -11.97 -6.13 -13.59
C ASP A 15 -11.50 -7.33 -12.75
N ILE A 16 -12.04 -7.50 -11.54
CA ILE A 16 -11.62 -8.59 -10.65
C ILE A 16 -11.87 -9.98 -11.24
N SER A 17 -12.90 -10.12 -12.08
CA SER A 17 -13.28 -11.36 -12.75
C SER A 17 -12.39 -11.68 -13.95
N SER A 18 -11.51 -10.76 -14.36
CA SER A 18 -10.58 -10.97 -15.47
C SER A 18 -9.75 -12.25 -15.26
N PRO A 19 -9.63 -13.12 -16.27
CA PRO A 19 -9.02 -14.44 -16.11
C PRO A 19 -7.50 -14.37 -15.91
N HIS A 20 -6.82 -13.41 -16.52
CA HIS A 20 -5.37 -13.27 -16.40
C HIS A 20 -4.99 -12.29 -15.29
N THR A 21 -3.96 -12.64 -14.52
CA THR A 21 -3.51 -11.86 -13.37
C THR A 21 -2.05 -11.48 -13.55
N LEU A 22 -1.75 -10.19 -13.44
CA LEU A 22 -0.40 -9.65 -13.29
C LEU A 22 -0.15 -9.36 -11.81
N ASP A 23 0.63 -10.22 -11.16
CA ASP A 23 1.10 -10.00 -9.80
C ASP A 23 2.34 -9.10 -9.85
N ILE A 24 2.26 -7.91 -9.26
CA ILE A 24 3.37 -6.93 -9.26
C ILE A 24 3.80 -6.66 -7.82
N PHE A 25 5.04 -7.06 -7.51
CA PHE A 25 5.66 -6.88 -6.19
C PHE A 25 6.29 -5.50 -6.09
N LEU A 26 5.80 -4.70 -5.15
CA LEU A 26 6.18 -3.30 -5.01
C LEU A 26 6.52 -2.99 -3.56
N ASP A 27 7.62 -2.27 -3.38
CA ASP A 27 8.03 -1.70 -2.10
C ASP A 27 7.85 -0.18 -2.13
N TYR A 28 7.14 0.38 -1.17
CA TYR A 28 6.94 1.83 -1.06
C TYR A 28 8.23 2.63 -0.86
N VAL A 29 9.33 1.99 -0.45
CA VAL A 29 10.64 2.65 -0.24
C VAL A 29 11.62 2.34 -1.39
N CYS A 30 11.23 1.52 -2.37
CA CYS A 30 12.06 1.26 -3.56
C CYS A 30 11.82 2.29 -4.68
N PRO A 31 12.85 3.01 -5.17
CA PRO A 31 12.69 3.99 -6.24
C PRO A 31 12.27 3.37 -7.59
N PHE A 32 12.59 2.10 -7.82
CA PHE A 32 12.13 1.38 -9.02
C PHE A 32 10.64 1.02 -8.93
N SER A 33 10.15 0.66 -7.75
CA SER A 33 8.72 0.45 -7.52
C SER A 33 7.92 1.74 -7.74
N ALA A 34 8.45 2.90 -7.36
CA ALA A 34 7.83 4.19 -7.68
C ALA A 34 7.77 4.46 -9.20
N LYS A 35 8.82 4.13 -9.96
CA LYS A 35 8.77 4.22 -11.44
C LYS A 35 7.73 3.28 -12.04
N MET A 36 7.62 2.07 -11.51
CA MET A 36 6.62 1.09 -11.95
C MET A 36 5.19 1.54 -11.63
N SER A 37 4.95 2.17 -10.47
CA SER A 37 3.61 2.65 -10.11
C SER A 37 3.10 3.72 -11.07
N LEU A 38 3.98 4.60 -11.56
CA LEU A 38 3.65 5.56 -12.62
C LEU A 38 3.26 4.85 -13.93
N ALA A 39 4.02 3.83 -14.35
CA ALA A 39 3.67 3.06 -15.55
C ALA A 39 2.36 2.27 -15.39
N ILE A 40 2.10 1.74 -14.19
CA ILE A 40 0.82 1.10 -13.90
C ILE A 40 -0.33 2.10 -14.07
N ASP A 41 -0.20 3.31 -13.50
CA ASP A 41 -1.28 4.29 -13.54
C ASP A 41 -1.47 4.92 -14.92
N SER A 42 -0.38 5.26 -15.62
CA SER A 42 -0.45 5.98 -16.90
C SER A 42 -0.58 5.06 -18.12
N VAL A 43 -0.20 3.77 -18.00
CA VAL A 43 -0.21 2.82 -19.13
C VAL A 43 -1.15 1.66 -18.88
N LEU A 44 -0.96 0.91 -17.78
CA LEU A 44 -1.75 -0.31 -17.57
C LEU A 44 -3.21 0.03 -17.28
N ARG A 45 -3.51 0.96 -16.37
CA ARG A 45 -4.90 1.29 -16.01
C ARG A 45 -5.75 1.70 -17.21
N PRO A 46 -5.30 2.58 -18.14
CA PRO A 46 -6.04 2.87 -19.37
C PRO A 46 -6.24 1.65 -20.28
N LEU A 47 -5.22 0.78 -20.39
CA LEU A 47 -5.30 -0.41 -21.24
C LEU A 47 -6.24 -1.50 -20.69
N LEU A 48 -6.40 -1.56 -19.36
CA LEU A 48 -7.22 -2.55 -18.65
C LEU A 48 -8.62 -2.02 -18.27
N GLY A 49 -8.81 -0.70 -18.30
CA GLY A 49 -10.06 -0.03 -17.96
C GLY A 49 -11.10 -0.09 -19.09
N LYS A 50 -12.22 0.60 -18.89
CA LYS A 50 -13.35 0.62 -19.83
C LYS A 50 -12.94 1.15 -21.21
N GLY A 51 -13.22 0.38 -22.27
CA GLY A 51 -12.81 0.68 -23.64
C GLY A 51 -11.34 0.38 -23.95
N GLY A 52 -10.57 -0.10 -22.96
CA GLY A 52 -9.17 -0.47 -23.11
C GLY A 52 -8.99 -1.78 -23.89
N LYS A 53 -7.84 -1.93 -24.56
CA LYS A 53 -7.52 -3.12 -25.38
C LYS A 53 -7.67 -4.46 -24.63
N TYR A 54 -7.46 -4.44 -23.31
CA TYR A 54 -7.49 -5.61 -22.45
C TYR A 54 -8.58 -5.55 -21.37
N GLU A 55 -9.62 -4.73 -21.57
CA GLU A 55 -10.81 -4.71 -20.71
C GLU A 55 -11.37 -6.14 -20.53
N GLY A 56 -11.60 -6.52 -19.27
CA GLY A 56 -12.13 -7.85 -18.91
C GLY A 56 -11.18 -9.03 -19.15
N LYS A 57 -9.95 -8.79 -19.62
CA LYS A 57 -8.98 -9.85 -19.93
C LYS A 57 -7.89 -9.98 -18.89
N VAL A 58 -7.40 -8.86 -18.37
CA VAL A 58 -6.26 -8.81 -17.45
C VAL A 58 -6.59 -7.94 -16.24
N LYS A 59 -6.21 -8.40 -15.05
CA LYS A 59 -6.18 -7.60 -13.82
C LYS A 59 -4.75 -7.49 -13.26
N VAL A 60 -4.49 -6.40 -12.54
CA VAL A 60 -3.23 -6.17 -11.84
C VAL A 60 -3.47 -6.24 -10.35
N ILE A 61 -2.63 -7.02 -9.66
CA ILE A 61 -2.59 -7.10 -8.21
C ILE A 61 -1.31 -6.46 -7.69
N PHE A 62 -1.46 -5.47 -6.81
CA PHE A 62 -0.38 -4.95 -5.98
C PHE A 62 -0.02 -6.01 -4.93
N ARG A 63 1.24 -6.46 -4.93
CA ARG A 63 1.79 -7.35 -3.91
C ARG A 63 2.74 -6.54 -3.02
N PRO A 64 2.37 -6.25 -1.76
CA PRO A 64 3.27 -5.65 -0.80
C PRO A 64 4.56 -6.47 -0.71
N GLN A 65 5.70 -5.84 -0.99
CA GLN A 65 7.02 -6.44 -0.85
C GLN A 65 7.81 -5.55 0.10
N VAL A 66 7.86 -5.93 1.37
CA VAL A 66 8.73 -5.25 2.35
C VAL A 66 10.16 -5.70 2.08
N GLN A 67 11.09 -4.77 1.84
CA GLN A 67 12.51 -5.11 1.74
C GLN A 67 13.21 -4.82 3.07
N PRO A 68 13.82 -5.83 3.74
CA PRO A 68 14.39 -5.66 5.07
C PRO A 68 15.50 -4.60 5.19
N TRP A 69 16.13 -4.22 4.09
CA TRP A 69 17.17 -3.18 4.05
C TRP A 69 16.61 -1.75 3.90
N HIS A 70 15.31 -1.58 3.67
CA HIS A 70 14.64 -0.28 3.72
C HIS A 70 14.00 -0.12 5.10
N ALA A 71 14.65 0.63 6.00
CA ALA A 71 14.37 0.59 7.44
C ALA A 71 12.93 0.98 7.80
N THR A 72 12.30 1.83 7.00
CA THR A 72 10.94 2.33 7.23
C THR A 72 9.87 1.54 6.47
N SER A 73 10.24 0.63 5.56
CA SER A 73 9.33 -0.01 4.60
C SER A 73 8.13 -0.65 5.28
N THR A 74 8.36 -1.36 6.39
CA THR A 74 7.29 -1.92 7.23
C THR A 74 6.23 -0.88 7.61
N PHE A 75 6.64 0.29 8.12
CA PHE A 75 5.70 1.34 8.54
C PHE A 75 4.87 1.88 7.37
N VAL A 76 5.49 2.03 6.20
CA VAL A 76 4.85 2.56 5.00
C VAL A 76 3.85 1.54 4.42
N HIS A 77 4.18 0.25 4.44
CA HIS A 77 3.27 -0.83 4.04
C HIS A 77 2.09 -0.99 4.99
N GLU A 78 2.31 -0.91 6.30
CA GLU A 78 1.23 -0.92 7.29
C GLU A 78 0.25 0.23 7.07
N ALA A 79 0.74 1.43 6.73
CA ALA A 79 -0.15 2.54 6.38
C ALA A 79 -1.00 2.22 5.13
N GLY A 80 -0.41 1.63 4.09
CA GLY A 80 -1.15 1.17 2.91
C GLY A 80 -2.26 0.17 3.27
N LEU A 81 -1.94 -0.82 4.12
CA LEU A 81 -2.90 -1.82 4.60
C LEU A 81 -3.99 -1.21 5.52
N ALA A 82 -3.63 -0.22 6.34
CA ALA A 82 -4.59 0.50 7.17
C ALA A 82 -5.62 1.25 6.30
N VAL A 83 -5.20 1.85 5.18
CA VAL A 83 -6.13 2.45 4.21
C VAL A 83 -7.05 1.38 3.60
N ILE A 84 -6.57 0.18 3.29
CA ILE A 84 -7.45 -0.91 2.81
C ILE A 84 -8.56 -1.21 3.82
N ARG A 85 -8.25 -1.19 5.13
CA ARG A 85 -9.22 -1.48 6.19
C ARG A 85 -10.27 -0.40 6.36
N VAL A 86 -9.90 0.87 6.27
CA VAL A 86 -10.82 1.99 6.58
C VAL A 86 -11.45 2.64 5.34
N SER A 87 -10.77 2.58 4.19
CA SER A 87 -11.16 3.27 2.97
C SER A 87 -10.63 2.56 1.72
N PRO A 88 -11.06 1.31 1.45
CA PRO A 88 -10.49 0.45 0.40
C PRO A 88 -10.50 1.07 -1.00
N GLN A 89 -11.50 1.91 -1.31
CA GLN A 89 -11.61 2.64 -2.56
C GLN A 89 -10.48 3.66 -2.78
N HIS A 90 -9.84 4.12 -1.70
CA HIS A 90 -8.75 5.09 -1.72
C HIS A 90 -7.37 4.43 -1.65
N PHE A 91 -7.28 3.10 -1.61
CA PHE A 91 -6.00 2.40 -1.53
C PHE A 91 -5.03 2.82 -2.64
N TRP A 92 -5.42 2.70 -3.92
CA TRP A 92 -4.51 3.04 -5.02
C TRP A 92 -4.14 4.54 -5.07
N PRO A 93 -5.09 5.50 -4.92
CA PRO A 93 -4.75 6.90 -4.75
C PRO A 93 -3.74 7.17 -3.62
N PHE A 94 -3.90 6.49 -2.48
CA PHE A 94 -2.97 6.62 -1.36
C PHE A 94 -1.61 5.99 -1.67
N SER A 95 -1.57 4.82 -2.31
CA SER A 95 -0.33 4.20 -2.79
C SER A 95 0.45 5.14 -3.71
N LEU A 96 -0.23 5.82 -4.65
CA LEU A 96 0.40 6.82 -5.51
C LEU A 96 0.93 8.01 -4.71
N ALA A 97 0.20 8.47 -3.69
CA ALA A 97 0.67 9.52 -2.79
C ALA A 97 1.91 9.10 -1.99
N LEU A 98 1.98 7.85 -1.52
CA LEU A 98 3.16 7.28 -0.87
C LEU A 98 4.37 7.25 -1.82
N PHE A 99 4.19 6.76 -3.05
CA PHE A 99 5.27 6.76 -4.04
C PHE A 99 5.72 8.17 -4.42
N LYS A 100 4.80 9.13 -4.49
CA LYS A 100 5.13 10.53 -4.78
C LYS A 100 5.94 11.19 -3.66
N ASN A 101 5.65 10.87 -2.40
CA ASN A 101 6.35 11.42 -1.22
C ASN A 101 7.40 10.44 -0.66
N GLN A 102 7.81 9.46 -1.47
CA GLN A 102 8.70 8.37 -1.06
C GLN A 102 10.02 8.86 -0.44
N GLY A 103 10.53 10.01 -0.90
CA GLY A 103 11.77 10.60 -0.42
C GLY A 103 11.81 10.80 1.10
N ASP A 104 10.67 11.10 1.72
CA ASP A 104 10.57 11.33 3.16
C ASP A 104 10.80 10.06 3.99
N TYR A 105 10.69 8.89 3.37
CA TYR A 105 10.78 7.59 4.01
C TYR A 105 12.06 6.83 3.66
N PHE A 106 12.96 7.39 2.84
CA PHE A 106 14.28 6.78 2.63
C PHE A 106 15.09 6.74 3.92
N ASP A 107 16.12 5.88 3.96
CA ASP A 107 16.91 5.63 5.16
C ASP A 107 17.55 6.92 5.69
N GLN A 108 18.23 7.68 4.82
CA GLN A 108 18.96 8.89 5.21
C GLN A 108 18.05 9.97 5.84
N PRO A 109 16.91 10.37 5.25
CA PRO A 109 15.96 11.29 5.88
C PRO A 109 15.31 10.77 7.17
N SER A 110 15.26 9.44 7.33
CA SER A 110 14.59 8.80 8.46
C SER A 110 15.51 8.47 9.64
N LEU A 111 16.84 8.67 9.51
CA LEU A 111 17.85 8.28 10.52
C LEU A 111 17.57 8.79 11.94
N THR A 112 16.95 9.96 12.06
CA THR A 112 16.69 10.62 13.35
C THR A 112 15.21 10.59 13.75
N ARG A 113 14.36 9.92 12.97
CA ARG A 113 12.93 9.86 13.19
C ARG A 113 12.56 8.66 14.06
N THR A 114 11.74 8.91 15.07
CA THR A 114 11.10 7.84 15.83
C THR A 114 9.99 7.16 14.99
N PRO A 115 9.64 5.90 15.30
CA PRO A 115 8.51 5.23 14.65
C PRO A 115 7.19 6.02 14.76
N LEU A 116 6.97 6.72 15.89
CA LEU A 116 5.77 7.55 16.08
C LEU A 116 5.75 8.78 15.16
N GLU A 117 6.90 9.43 14.94
CA GLU A 117 6.99 10.55 14.00
C GLU A 117 6.74 10.10 12.55
N ILE A 118 7.28 8.94 12.16
CA ILE A 118 7.05 8.36 10.82
C ILE A 118 5.55 8.07 10.64
N ARG A 119 4.91 7.40 11.61
CA ARG A 119 3.47 7.12 11.57
C ARG A 119 2.61 8.38 11.59
N GLY A 120 3.03 9.41 12.35
CA GLY A 120 2.37 10.72 12.35
C GLY A 120 2.42 11.40 10.98
N ASN A 121 3.56 11.33 10.27
CA ASN A 121 3.67 11.84 8.91
C ASN A 121 2.83 11.03 7.92
N LEU A 122 2.79 9.70 8.04
CA LEU A 122 1.91 8.84 7.24
C LEU A 122 0.43 9.16 7.48
N ALA A 123 0.03 9.46 8.71
CA ALA A 123 -1.34 9.87 9.04
C ALA A 123 -1.72 11.21 8.39
N LYS A 124 -0.82 12.20 8.39
CA LYS A 124 -1.05 13.47 7.67
C LYS A 124 -1.31 13.22 6.19
N LEU A 125 -0.44 12.44 5.54
CA LEU A 125 -0.59 12.08 4.13
C LEU A 125 -1.86 11.28 3.86
N ALA A 126 -2.27 10.40 4.78
CA ALA A 126 -3.52 9.66 4.66
C ALA A 126 -4.72 10.61 4.74
N GLY A 127 -4.72 11.58 5.66
CA GLY A 127 -5.78 12.59 5.81
C GLY A 127 -6.10 13.31 4.51
N ASP A 128 -5.07 13.68 3.73
CA ASP A 128 -5.23 14.33 2.42
C ASP A 128 -5.96 13.46 1.39
N VAL A 129 -5.97 12.13 1.56
CA VAL A 129 -6.53 11.17 0.60
C VAL A 129 -7.84 10.53 1.06
N ILE A 130 -7.95 10.15 2.33
CA ILE A 130 -9.11 9.41 2.86
C ILE A 130 -10.09 10.29 3.65
N GLY A 131 -9.73 11.56 3.90
CA GLY A 131 -10.49 12.52 4.68
C GLY A 131 -10.44 12.30 6.20
N ASP A 132 -10.74 13.35 6.95
CA ASP A 132 -10.62 13.37 8.42
C ASP A 132 -11.51 12.34 9.13
N SER A 133 -12.67 12.00 8.55
CA SER A 133 -13.62 11.05 9.15
C SER A 133 -13.06 9.64 9.29
N ASN A 134 -12.10 9.25 8.44
CA ASN A 134 -11.46 7.94 8.49
C ASN A 134 -10.12 7.96 9.26
N LEU A 135 -9.59 9.14 9.57
CA LEU A 135 -8.24 9.30 10.09
C LEU A 135 -8.07 8.72 11.50
N VAL A 136 -9.08 8.85 12.36
CA VAL A 136 -9.07 8.27 13.71
C VAL A 136 -8.92 6.75 13.66
N ASN A 137 -9.70 6.09 12.80
CA ASN A 137 -9.64 4.64 12.63
C ASN A 137 -8.32 4.20 11.98
N PHE A 138 -7.83 4.97 11.00
CA PHE A 138 -6.52 4.74 10.39
C PHE A 138 -5.40 4.76 11.43
N SER A 139 -5.33 5.81 12.26
CA SER A 139 -4.29 5.92 13.29
C SER A 139 -4.41 4.83 14.35
N SER A 140 -5.62 4.51 14.80
CA SER A 140 -5.86 3.42 15.76
C SER A 140 -5.40 2.05 15.26
N LEU A 141 -5.41 1.80 13.94
CA LEU A 141 -4.89 0.55 13.36
C LEU A 141 -3.36 0.47 13.39
N LEU A 142 -2.65 1.59 13.44
CA LEU A 142 -1.19 1.66 13.45
C LEU A 142 -0.59 1.74 14.86
N GLU A 143 -1.44 1.91 15.88
CA GLU A 143 -1.04 1.85 17.28
C GLU A 143 -0.62 0.42 17.67
N HIS A 144 0.53 0.32 18.35
CA HIS A 144 0.92 -0.93 19.00
C HIS A 144 0.02 -1.19 20.20
N LYS A 145 -0.66 -2.34 20.20
CA LYS A 145 -1.53 -2.77 21.31
C LYS A 145 -1.14 -4.16 21.79
N GLY A 146 -1.25 -4.39 23.09
CA GLY A 146 -0.96 -5.69 23.70
C GLY A 146 0.50 -5.84 24.14
N SER A 147 1.16 -6.93 23.71
CA SER A 147 2.52 -7.25 24.15
C SER A 147 3.58 -6.38 23.46
N PRO A 148 4.81 -6.28 24.01
CA PRO A 148 5.89 -5.47 23.41
C PRO A 148 6.16 -5.77 21.92
N ASN A 149 5.92 -7.01 21.47
CA ASN A 149 6.08 -7.45 20.07
C ASN A 149 4.75 -7.91 19.44
N GLY A 150 3.61 -7.43 19.95
CA GLY A 150 2.29 -7.84 19.48
C GLY A 150 1.91 -7.34 18.08
N GLY A 151 2.64 -6.35 17.57
CA GLY A 151 2.28 -5.65 16.34
C GLY A 151 1.14 -4.64 16.54
N ASN A 152 0.44 -4.36 15.45
CA ASN A 152 -0.68 -3.43 15.34
C ASN A 152 -1.86 -4.08 14.60
N GLY A 153 -2.93 -3.32 14.36
CA GLY A 153 -4.19 -3.80 13.79
C GLY A 153 -4.11 -4.33 12.35
N VAL A 154 -2.98 -4.17 11.65
CA VAL A 154 -2.76 -4.66 10.28
C VAL A 154 -1.57 -5.61 10.16
N THR A 155 -0.96 -6.00 11.28
CA THR A 155 0.22 -6.88 11.27
C THR A 155 -0.06 -8.24 10.64
N ASP A 156 -1.26 -8.81 10.84
CA ASP A 156 -1.59 -10.10 10.23
C ASP A 156 -1.82 -10.00 8.72
N ASP A 157 -2.32 -8.86 8.22
CA ASP A 157 -2.40 -8.60 6.78
C ASP A 157 -1.00 -8.47 6.18
N LEU A 158 -0.07 -7.82 6.90
CA LEU A 158 1.31 -7.67 6.44
C LEU A 158 2.01 -9.02 6.34
N LYS A 159 1.89 -9.86 7.38
CA LYS A 159 2.42 -11.24 7.36
C LYS A 159 1.84 -12.06 6.22
N TYR A 160 0.53 -11.95 6.00
CA TYR A 160 -0.13 -12.68 4.91
C TYR A 160 0.33 -12.23 3.52
N THR A 161 0.55 -10.93 3.34
CA THR A 161 0.91 -10.34 2.04
C THR A 161 2.40 -10.44 1.72
N SER A 162 3.25 -10.59 2.73
CA SER A 162 4.71 -10.70 2.60
C SER A 162 5.25 -11.99 3.25
N PRO A 163 4.88 -13.18 2.75
CA PRO A 163 5.17 -14.46 3.41
C PRO A 163 6.65 -14.90 3.37
N PHE A 164 7.52 -14.19 2.63
CA PHE A 164 8.94 -14.54 2.44
C PHE A 164 9.90 -13.44 2.95
N ALA A 165 9.41 -12.50 3.77
CA ALA A 165 10.24 -11.48 4.42
C ALA A 165 10.83 -11.99 5.73
#